data_AF-A0A316VUL7-F1
#
_entry.id   AF-A0A316VUL7-F1
#
_cell.length_a   1.000
_cell.length_b   1.000
_cell.length_c   1.000
_cell.angle_alpha   90.00
_cell.angle_beta   90.00
_cell.angle_gamma   90.00
#
_symmetry.space_group_name_H-M   'P 1'
#
loop_
_entity.id
_entity.type
_entity.pdbx_description
1 polymer ?
#
loop_
_entity_poly.entity_id
_entity_poly.type
_entity_poly.pdbx_seq_one_letter_code
_entity_poly.pdbx_strand_id
1 'polypeptide(L)'
;MASRVLLPHFLRARAAPTSLATLNTAARTLHASASRSAESSHGHAAADAAEEEQYPEEGFSAPFWRNGLLLVIGGVIVYRFSAAANRSPHGATGEEETLSDSNAPLITRYLSHYKPSLESSRRTSLEELDKKTRNAEDRLLFQEAERPPVHRLTYPGVFDHSSPHRIPLGGSVDVSNVKVKTEYE
;
A
#
# COMPACT_ATOMS: atom_id res chain seq x y z
N MET A 1 46.47 -50.09 -21.76
CA MET A 1 45.61 -50.34 -22.95
C MET A 1 44.35 -51.05 -22.50
N ALA A 2 43.20 -50.69 -23.09
CA ALA A 2 41.81 -51.02 -22.70
C ALA A 2 41.29 -50.22 -21.46
N SER A 3 40.07 -49.68 -21.40
CA SER A 3 38.91 -49.76 -22.30
C SER A 3 37.96 -48.57 -22.07
N ARG A 4 37.19 -48.28 -23.13
CA ARG A 4 36.07 -47.34 -23.28
C ARG A 4 35.11 -47.26 -22.08
N VAL A 5 34.58 -46.06 -21.79
CA VAL A 5 33.13 -45.85 -21.65
C VAL A 5 32.73 -44.51 -22.30
N LEU A 6 31.60 -44.56 -22.98
CA LEU A 6 31.02 -43.63 -23.93
C LEU A 6 29.78 -42.95 -23.28
N LEU A 7 29.60 -41.64 -23.50
CA LEU A 7 28.33 -40.86 -23.46
C LEU A 7 27.59 -40.71 -22.10
N PRO A 8 26.71 -39.69 -21.88
CA PRO A 8 25.95 -38.93 -22.88
C PRO A 8 25.86 -37.39 -22.72
N HIS A 9 25.42 -36.78 -23.83
CA HIS A 9 24.58 -35.58 -23.96
C HIS A 9 24.02 -34.97 -22.68
N PHE A 10 24.10 -33.64 -22.54
CA PHE A 10 22.92 -32.78 -22.42
C PHE A 10 23.22 -31.36 -22.92
N LEU A 11 22.61 -31.00 -24.05
CA LEU A 11 22.27 -29.63 -24.40
C LEU A 11 21.36 -29.07 -23.30
N ARG A 12 21.68 -27.89 -22.75
CA ARG A 12 20.67 -27.07 -22.09
C ARG A 12 20.91 -25.59 -22.38
N ALA A 13 20.25 -25.14 -23.45
CA ALA A 13 20.00 -23.73 -23.71
C ALA A 13 19.30 -23.12 -22.48
N ARG A 14 19.87 -22.07 -21.91
CA ARG A 14 19.20 -21.27 -20.89
C ARG A 14 18.52 -20.11 -21.59
N ALA A 15 17.22 -20.27 -21.82
CA ALA A 15 16.32 -19.24 -22.32
C ALA A 15 16.27 -18.04 -21.36
N ALA A 16 16.13 -16.85 -21.95
CA ALA A 16 15.89 -15.59 -21.26
C ALA A 16 14.55 -15.61 -20.49
N PRO A 17 14.42 -14.89 -19.37
CA PRO A 17 13.14 -14.75 -18.69
C PRO A 17 12.27 -13.72 -19.44
N THR A 18 11.21 -14.22 -20.06
CA THR A 18 10.06 -13.40 -20.50
C THR A 18 9.34 -12.87 -19.27
N SER A 19 9.41 -11.56 -19.10
CA SER A 19 8.54 -10.79 -18.21
C SER A 19 7.10 -10.86 -18.73
N LEU A 20 6.19 -11.37 -17.90
CA LEU A 20 4.77 -11.01 -17.93
C LEU A 20 4.31 -10.83 -16.48
N ALA A 21 4.38 -9.57 -16.03
CA ALA A 21 3.74 -9.14 -14.81
C ALA A 21 2.23 -9.08 -15.04
N THR A 22 1.52 -10.15 -14.69
CA THR A 22 0.06 -10.10 -14.53
C THR A 22 -0.22 -9.54 -13.15
N LEU A 23 -0.43 -8.23 -13.07
CA LEU A 23 -0.96 -7.55 -11.89
C LEU A 23 -2.39 -8.04 -11.67
N ASN A 24 -2.56 -9.04 -10.79
CA ASN A 24 -3.88 -9.42 -10.31
C ASN A 24 -4.28 -8.44 -9.20
N THR A 25 -4.77 -7.26 -9.59
CA THR A 25 -5.37 -6.29 -8.68
C THR A 25 -6.60 -6.95 -8.07
N ALA A 26 -6.49 -7.34 -6.80
CA ALA A 26 -7.60 -7.80 -5.99
C ALA A 26 -8.66 -6.69 -5.94
N ALA A 27 -9.70 -6.82 -6.77
CA ALA A 27 -10.90 -6.03 -6.69
C ALA A 27 -11.56 -6.33 -5.33
N ARG A 28 -11.40 -5.42 -4.38
CA ARG A 28 -12.23 -5.36 -3.17
C ARG A 28 -13.65 -5.06 -3.62
N THR A 29 -14.47 -6.10 -3.75
CA THR A 29 -15.91 -5.98 -3.94
C THR A 29 -16.51 -5.42 -2.65
N LEU A 30 -16.87 -4.14 -2.70
CA LEU A 30 -17.64 -3.48 -1.66
C LEU A 30 -19.04 -4.09 -1.62
N HIS A 31 -19.49 -4.35 -0.39
CA HIS A 31 -20.85 -4.66 0.04
C HIS A 31 -21.96 -4.38 -1.00
N ALA A 32 -22.56 -5.45 -1.52
CA ALA A 32 -23.89 -5.36 -2.10
C ALA A 32 -24.89 -5.11 -0.97
N SER A 33 -25.34 -3.87 -0.84
CA SER A 33 -26.52 -3.49 -0.08
C SER A 33 -27.73 -4.20 -0.66
N ALA A 34 -28.38 -5.04 0.14
CA ALA A 34 -29.64 -5.68 -0.21
C ALA A 34 -30.72 -4.61 -0.42
N SER A 35 -31.03 -4.31 -1.69
CA SER A 35 -32.21 -3.56 -2.08
C SER A 35 -33.43 -4.42 -1.76
N ARG A 36 -34.23 -4.02 -0.77
CA ARG A 36 -35.58 -4.54 -0.60
C ARG A 36 -36.41 -4.04 -1.78
N SER A 37 -36.73 -4.93 -2.72
CA SER A 37 -37.75 -4.68 -3.72
C SER A 37 -39.09 -4.46 -3.02
N ALA A 38 -39.57 -3.22 -3.01
CA ALA A 38 -40.97 -2.94 -2.74
C ALA A 38 -41.74 -3.26 -4.02
N GLU A 39 -42.66 -4.20 -3.91
CA GLU A 39 -43.53 -4.64 -4.99
C GLU A 39 -44.50 -3.53 -5.36
N SER A 40 -44.37 -3.01 -6.60
CA SER A 40 -45.27 -2.02 -7.16
C SER A 40 -46.50 -2.71 -7.76
N SER A 41 -47.62 -2.73 -7.04
CA SER A 41 -48.92 -2.98 -7.65
C SER A 41 -49.52 -1.65 -8.12
N HIS A 42 -49.75 -1.56 -9.43
CA HIS A 42 -50.37 -0.42 -10.08
C HIS A 42 -51.83 -0.26 -9.64
N GLY A 43 -52.14 0.90 -9.06
CA GLY A 43 -53.51 1.38 -8.84
C GLY A 43 -53.57 2.87 -9.14
N HIS A 44 -53.98 3.24 -10.34
CA HIS A 44 -54.26 4.62 -10.72
C HIS A 44 -55.58 5.06 -10.09
N ALA A 45 -55.53 5.98 -9.13
CA ALA A 45 -56.67 6.83 -8.79
C ALA A 45 -56.15 8.22 -8.40
N ALA A 46 -56.34 9.16 -9.31
CA ALA A 46 -56.11 10.57 -9.10
C ALA A 46 -57.20 11.15 -8.19
N ALA A 47 -56.82 11.90 -7.16
CA ALA A 47 -57.60 12.99 -6.57
C ALA A 47 -56.75 13.74 -5.52
N ASP A 48 -56.42 14.99 -5.82
CA ASP A 48 -56.27 16.12 -4.89
C ASP A 48 -55.89 15.84 -3.42
N ALA A 49 -54.60 15.91 -3.13
CA ALA A 49 -54.10 16.41 -1.85
C ALA A 49 -52.65 16.89 -2.06
N ALA A 50 -52.45 18.21 -2.00
CA ALA A 50 -51.13 18.73 -1.68
C ALA A 50 -50.84 18.30 -0.23
N GLU A 51 -50.18 17.17 -0.06
CA GLU A 51 -49.53 16.87 1.21
C GLU A 51 -48.36 17.85 1.33
N GLU A 52 -48.53 18.89 2.15
CA GLU A 52 -47.42 19.64 2.70
C GLU A 52 -46.48 18.61 3.35
N GLU A 53 -45.34 18.32 2.73
CA GLU A 53 -44.26 17.57 3.33
C GLU A 53 -43.72 18.37 4.53
N GLN A 54 -44.39 18.24 5.67
CA GLN A 54 -44.01 18.91 6.90
C GLN A 54 -42.77 18.19 7.46
N TYR A 55 -41.60 18.64 7.01
CA TYR A 55 -40.32 18.22 7.58
C TYR A 55 -40.33 18.54 9.08
N PRO A 56 -40.01 17.56 9.95
CA PRO A 56 -39.93 17.82 11.38
C PRO A 56 -38.81 18.86 11.61
N GLU A 57 -39.12 19.92 12.35
CA GLU A 57 -38.12 20.94 12.68
C GLU A 57 -36.96 20.29 13.46
N GLU A 58 -35.79 20.19 12.82
CA GLU A 58 -34.60 19.59 13.43
C GLU A 58 -34.00 20.53 14.49
N GLY A 59 -34.61 20.52 15.68
CA GLY A 59 -34.09 21.21 16.86
C GLY A 59 -33.06 20.39 17.64
N PHE A 60 -32.38 21.04 18.59
CA PHE A 60 -31.45 20.37 19.53
C PHE A 60 -32.12 19.35 20.46
N SER A 61 -33.47 19.26 20.45
CA SER A 61 -34.21 18.20 21.14
C SER A 61 -34.48 16.97 20.27
N ALA A 62 -34.00 16.95 19.01
CA ALA A 62 -34.15 15.80 18.14
C ALA A 62 -33.52 14.55 18.79
N PRO A 63 -34.08 13.34 18.53
CA PRO A 63 -33.59 12.10 19.12
C PRO A 63 -32.09 11.88 18.94
N PHE A 64 -31.53 12.34 17.81
CA PHE A 64 -30.10 12.28 17.53
C PHE A 64 -29.27 13.07 18.56
N TRP A 65 -29.60 14.33 18.81
CA TRP A 65 -28.89 15.19 19.76
C TRP A 65 -29.06 14.74 21.20
N ARG A 66 -30.28 14.31 21.57
CA ARG A 66 -30.54 13.76 22.91
C ARG A 66 -29.72 12.50 23.16
N ASN A 67 -29.72 11.57 22.22
CA ASN A 67 -28.97 10.32 22.36
C ASN A 67 -27.45 10.57 22.34
N GLY A 68 -26.97 11.48 21.50
CA GLY A 68 -25.57 11.90 21.46
C GLY A 68 -25.11 12.53 22.78
N LEU A 69 -25.90 13.45 23.35
CA LEU A 69 -25.60 14.07 24.63
C LEU A 69 -25.58 13.04 25.77
N LEU A 70 -26.55 12.12 25.79
CA LEU A 70 -26.59 11.03 26.77
C LEU A 70 -25.38 10.10 26.63
N LEU A 71 -24.92 9.82 25.42
CA LEU A 71 -23.71 9.03 25.17
C LEU A 71 -22.48 9.76 25.72
N VAL A 72 -22.32 11.06 25.44
CA VAL A 72 -21.20 11.86 25.96
C VAL A 72 -21.22 11.91 27.49
N ILE A 73 -22.37 12.20 28.11
CA ILE A 73 -22.51 12.25 29.57
C ILE A 73 -22.23 10.86 30.17
N GLY A 74 -22.81 9.80 29.61
CA GLY A 74 -22.56 8.42 30.02
C GLY A 74 -21.09 8.04 29.91
N GLY A 75 -20.43 8.42 28.83
CA GLY A 75 -18.98 8.24 28.62
C GLY A 75 -18.14 8.97 29.66
N VAL A 76 -18.49 10.20 30.01
CA VAL A 76 -17.81 10.98 31.07
C VAL A 76 -18.00 10.33 32.44
N ILE A 77 -19.19 9.84 32.76
CA ILE A 77 -19.47 9.14 34.02
C ILE A 77 -18.65 7.85 34.10
N VAL A 78 -18.66 7.04 33.05
CA VAL A 78 -17.86 5.79 32.97
C VAL A 78 -16.38 6.10 33.07
N TYR A 79 -15.89 7.14 32.39
CA TYR A 79 -14.49 7.57 32.48
C TYR A 79 -14.13 8.03 33.90
N ARG A 80 -14.97 8.85 34.54
CA ARG A 80 -14.72 9.32 35.91
C ARG A 80 -14.79 8.20 36.93
N PHE A 81 -15.72 7.26 36.79
CA PHE A 81 -15.83 6.11 37.66
C PHE A 81 -14.64 5.16 37.46
N SER A 82 -14.23 4.92 36.22
CA SER A 82 -13.01 4.18 35.92
C SER A 82 -11.77 4.87 36.49
N ALA A 83 -11.63 6.19 36.34
CA ALA A 83 -10.51 6.94 36.88
C ALA A 83 -10.50 6.99 38.42
N ALA A 84 -11.67 7.05 39.07
CA ALA A 84 -11.80 7.05 40.52
C ALA A 84 -11.55 5.67 41.13
N ALA A 85 -12.03 4.60 40.49
CA ALA A 85 -11.80 3.22 40.91
C ALA A 85 -10.33 2.79 40.79
N ASN A 86 -9.55 3.47 39.94
CA ASN A 86 -8.14 3.16 39.67
C ASN A 86 -7.14 4.17 40.28
N ARG A 87 -7.54 4.94 41.30
CA ARG A 87 -6.58 5.71 42.13
C ARG A 87 -5.80 4.75 43.05
N SER A 88 -5.03 3.84 42.46
CA SER A 88 -3.90 3.20 43.13
C SER A 88 -2.65 4.07 42.92
N PRO A 89 -1.84 4.32 43.96
CA PRO A 89 -0.80 5.34 43.95
C PRO A 89 0.53 4.85 43.37
N HIS A 90 0.56 4.16 42.24
CA HIS A 90 1.79 3.76 41.51
C HIS A 90 1.52 4.05 40.02
N GLY A 91 1.91 5.21 39.49
CA GLY A 91 3.25 5.44 38.92
C GLY A 91 3.30 4.79 37.53
N ALA A 92 2.97 5.44 36.42
CA ALA A 92 3.63 6.58 35.79
C ALA A 92 5.14 6.42 35.53
N THR A 93 5.72 5.22 35.66
CA THR A 93 7.07 4.94 35.18
C THR A 93 7.02 3.88 34.08
N GLY A 94 7.61 4.23 32.94
CA GLY A 94 7.67 3.42 31.73
C GLY A 94 8.70 2.31 31.86
N GLU A 95 8.40 1.31 32.66
CA GLU A 95 9.18 0.09 32.74
C GLU A 95 8.31 -1.10 32.38
N GLU A 96 8.84 -1.86 31.42
CA GLU A 96 8.32 -3.05 30.75
C GLU A 96 8.22 -4.21 31.76
N GLU A 97 7.48 -4.03 32.85
CA GLU A 97 7.12 -5.12 33.73
C GLU A 97 5.72 -5.59 33.39
N THR A 98 5.65 -6.89 33.13
CA THR A 98 4.45 -7.72 33.05
C THR A 98 3.46 -7.36 34.16
N LEU A 99 2.60 -6.37 33.88
CA LEU A 99 1.55 -5.92 34.78
C LEU A 99 0.66 -7.12 35.07
N SER A 100 0.73 -7.60 36.32
CA SER A 100 -0.28 -8.49 36.88
C SER A 100 -1.65 -7.92 36.53
N ASP A 101 -2.39 -8.62 35.66
CA ASP A 101 -3.69 -8.26 35.08
C ASP A 101 -4.79 -7.88 36.11
N SER A 102 -4.49 -8.03 37.40
CA SER A 102 -5.40 -7.83 38.51
C SER A 102 -5.65 -6.36 38.88
N ASN A 103 -4.71 -5.44 38.61
CA ASN A 103 -4.81 -4.03 39.03
C ASN A 103 -4.93 -3.02 37.87
N ALA A 104 -5.02 -3.48 36.63
CA ALA A 104 -5.16 -2.59 35.48
C ALA A 104 -6.59 -2.02 35.39
N PRO A 105 -6.76 -0.74 34.97
CA PRO A 105 -8.08 -0.16 34.75
C PRO A 105 -8.87 -0.98 33.72
N LEU A 106 -10.19 -1.10 33.94
CA LEU A 106 -11.08 -1.97 33.13
C LEU A 106 -10.94 -1.75 31.62
N ILE A 107 -10.76 -0.49 31.18
CA ILE A 107 -10.58 -0.14 29.76
C ILE A 107 -9.24 -0.67 29.24
N THR A 108 -8.16 -0.53 30.01
CA THR A 108 -6.84 -1.05 29.63
C THR A 108 -6.84 -2.57 29.61
N ARG A 109 -7.52 -3.24 30.55
CA ARG A 109 -7.69 -4.71 30.54
C ARG A 109 -8.51 -5.19 29.33
N TYR A 110 -9.56 -4.45 28.97
CA TYR A 110 -10.32 -4.74 27.76
C TYR A 110 -9.44 -4.58 26.52
N LEU A 111 -8.68 -3.49 26.44
CA LEU A 111 -7.82 -3.22 25.30
C LEU A 111 -6.64 -4.21 25.22
N SER A 112 -6.07 -4.65 26.35
CA SER A 112 -4.97 -5.63 26.35
C SER A 112 -5.40 -6.98 25.79
N HIS A 113 -6.67 -7.37 25.99
CA HIS A 113 -7.20 -8.62 25.45
C HIS A 113 -7.19 -8.69 23.91
N TYR A 114 -7.35 -7.54 23.24
CA TYR A 114 -7.34 -7.46 21.77
C TYR A 114 -6.00 -7.02 21.19
N LYS A 115 -5.01 -6.68 22.04
CA LYS A 115 -3.68 -6.32 21.57
C LYS A 115 -2.92 -7.59 21.16
N PRO A 116 -2.14 -7.53 20.06
CA PRO A 116 -1.23 -8.63 19.72
C PRO A 116 -0.19 -8.82 20.83
N SER A 117 0.29 -10.06 21.00
CA SER A 117 1.35 -10.34 21.98
C SER A 117 2.60 -9.52 21.66
N LEU A 118 3.32 -9.07 22.70
CA LEU A 118 4.54 -8.27 22.51
C LEU A 118 5.57 -8.98 21.62
N GLU A 119 5.68 -10.30 21.73
CA GLU A 119 6.56 -11.11 20.89
C GLU A 119 6.17 -11.06 19.41
N SER A 120 4.87 -11.20 19.09
CA SER A 120 4.40 -11.11 17.70
C SER A 120 4.57 -9.71 17.11
N SER A 121 4.37 -8.68 17.91
CA SER A 121 4.59 -7.27 17.50
C SER A 121 6.09 -6.98 17.29
N ARG A 122 6.96 -7.54 18.14
CA ARG A 122 8.41 -7.41 17.99
C ARG A 122 8.90 -8.14 16.74
N ARG A 123 8.40 -9.36 16.49
CA ARG A 123 8.73 -10.13 15.30
C ARG A 123 8.36 -9.40 14.01
N THR A 124 7.13 -8.89 13.91
CA THR A 124 6.67 -8.13 12.73
C THR A 124 7.50 -6.86 12.52
N SER A 125 7.83 -6.15 13.60
CA SER A 125 8.71 -4.97 13.53
C SER A 125 10.10 -5.30 13.00
N LEU A 126 10.69 -6.43 13.42
CA LEU A 126 11.97 -6.91 12.91
C LEU A 126 11.90 -7.29 11.43
N GLU A 127 10.83 -7.97 11.01
CA GLU A 127 10.60 -8.33 9.60
C GLU A 127 10.45 -7.07 8.72
N GLU A 128 9.84 -6.01 9.23
CA GLU A 128 9.74 -4.72 8.52
C GLU A 128 11.08 -3.99 8.44
N LEU A 129 11.89 -4.04 9.50
CA LEU A 129 13.23 -3.47 9.49
C LEU A 129 14.11 -4.14 8.44
N ASP A 130 14.11 -5.47 8.37
CA ASP A 130 14.85 -6.24 7.35
C ASP A 130 14.42 -5.86 5.92
N LYS A 131 13.10 -5.76 5.66
CA LYS A 131 12.59 -5.33 4.35
C LYS A 131 13.04 -3.92 3.98
N LYS A 132 13.04 -2.98 4.93
CA LYS A 132 13.48 -1.60 4.71
C LYS A 132 14.98 -1.53 4.42
N THR A 133 15.79 -2.33 5.13
CA THR A 133 17.23 -2.43 4.87
C THR A 133 17.50 -2.91 3.45
N ARG A 134 16.87 -4.01 3.02
CA ARG A 134 17.04 -4.52 1.64
C ARG A 134 16.63 -3.50 0.58
N ASN A 135 15.51 -2.82 0.79
CA ASN A 135 15.04 -1.81 -0.16
C ASN A 135 15.99 -0.58 -0.20
N ALA A 136 16.62 -0.23 0.92
CA ALA A 136 17.64 0.81 0.95
C ALA A 136 18.92 0.38 0.21
N GLU A 137 19.36 -0.87 0.37
CA GLU A 137 20.49 -1.44 -0.36
C GLU A 137 20.22 -1.48 -1.88
N ASP A 138 19.05 -1.95 -2.29
CA ASP A 138 18.64 -1.95 -3.70
C ASP A 138 18.63 -0.53 -4.26
N ARG A 139 18.12 0.44 -3.50
CA ARG A 139 18.10 1.84 -3.91
C ARG A 139 19.50 2.42 -4.06
N LEU A 140 20.43 2.10 -3.17
CA LEU A 140 21.83 2.51 -3.29
C LEU A 140 22.46 1.93 -4.56
N LEU A 141 22.22 0.65 -4.84
CA LEU A 141 22.72 -0.03 -6.04
C LEU A 141 22.23 0.66 -7.33
N PHE A 142 20.95 1.05 -7.38
CA PHE A 142 20.39 1.74 -8.54
C PHE A 142 20.73 3.23 -8.61
N GLN A 143 21.09 3.86 -7.49
CA GLN A 143 21.55 5.25 -7.48
C GLN A 143 22.96 5.38 -8.05
N GLU A 144 23.83 4.40 -7.79
CA GLU A 144 25.18 4.35 -8.35
C GLU A 144 25.17 3.93 -9.84
N ALA A 145 24.16 3.19 -10.26
CA ALA A 145 23.98 2.82 -11.66
C ALA A 145 23.47 4.01 -12.49
N GLU A 146 24.39 4.78 -13.07
CA GLU A 146 24.03 5.75 -14.10
C GLU A 146 23.48 5.00 -15.34
N ARG A 147 22.26 5.37 -15.78
CA ARG A 147 21.73 4.86 -17.05
C ARG A 147 22.67 5.34 -18.16
N PRO A 148 23.15 4.46 -19.08
CA PRO A 148 23.99 4.91 -20.17
C PRO A 148 23.28 6.05 -20.93
N PRO A 149 23.96 7.20 -21.15
CA PRO A 149 23.34 8.35 -21.77
C PRO A 149 22.86 7.97 -23.18
N VAL A 150 21.56 8.11 -23.42
CA VAL A 150 20.98 7.85 -24.75
C VAL A 150 20.98 9.16 -25.52
N HIS A 151 21.91 9.29 -26.47
CA HIS A 151 21.90 10.41 -27.41
C HIS A 151 20.86 10.15 -28.50
N ARG A 152 19.78 10.94 -28.48
CA ARG A 152 18.77 10.94 -29.54
C ARG A 152 19.23 11.89 -30.63
N LEU A 153 19.56 11.34 -31.80
CA LEU A 153 19.87 12.14 -32.97
C LEU A 153 18.56 12.53 -33.66
N THR A 154 18.31 13.83 -33.81
CA THR A 154 17.18 14.34 -34.61
C THR A 154 17.35 13.99 -36.09
N TYR A 155 18.60 13.92 -36.56
CA TYR A 155 18.93 13.56 -37.93
C TYR A 155 19.99 12.46 -37.94
N PRO A 156 19.62 11.21 -38.30
CA PRO A 156 20.56 10.07 -38.26
C PRO A 156 21.69 10.21 -39.28
N GLY A 157 21.47 10.92 -40.39
CA GLY A 157 22.50 11.13 -41.42
C GLY A 157 23.67 12.01 -40.97
N VAL A 158 23.59 12.72 -39.83
CA VAL A 158 24.73 13.46 -39.28
C VAL A 158 25.78 12.51 -38.70
N PHE A 159 25.41 11.25 -38.42
CA PHE A 159 26.31 10.27 -37.85
C PHE A 159 27.52 9.96 -38.75
N ASP A 160 27.30 9.93 -40.08
CA ASP A 160 28.37 9.69 -41.07
C ASP A 160 29.11 10.99 -41.47
N HIS A 161 28.58 12.15 -41.07
CA HIS A 161 29.12 13.44 -41.45
C HIS A 161 30.07 13.97 -40.37
N SER A 162 31.36 14.03 -40.70
CA SER A 162 32.34 14.76 -39.88
C SER A 162 32.34 16.26 -40.19
N SER A 163 32.71 17.09 -39.20
CA SER A 163 32.87 18.54 -39.41
C SER A 163 33.98 18.80 -40.43
N PRO A 164 33.75 19.55 -41.52
CA PRO A 164 34.79 19.81 -42.52
C PRO A 164 35.94 20.71 -42.03
N HIS A 165 35.79 21.36 -40.86
CA HIS A 165 36.76 22.32 -40.36
C HIS A 165 37.40 21.86 -39.05
N ARG A 166 38.73 22.04 -38.96
CA ARG A 166 39.57 21.85 -37.75
C ARG A 166 39.53 20.45 -37.12
N ILE A 167 39.44 19.38 -37.93
CA ILE A 167 39.69 18.02 -37.41
C ILE A 167 41.21 17.80 -37.31
N PRO A 168 41.78 17.45 -36.14
CA PRO A 168 43.17 17.05 -36.06
C PRO A 168 43.40 15.73 -36.82
N LEU A 169 44.62 15.51 -37.31
CA LEU A 169 44.98 14.25 -37.96
C LEU A 169 44.75 13.09 -36.98
N GLY A 170 43.94 12.09 -37.38
CA GLY A 170 43.55 10.96 -36.52
C GLY A 170 42.41 11.23 -35.52
N GLY A 171 41.77 12.41 -35.57
CA GLY A 171 40.63 12.75 -34.70
C GLY A 171 39.28 12.18 -35.15
N SER A 172 39.21 11.58 -36.33
CA SER A 172 38.01 10.88 -36.80
C SER A 172 37.86 9.54 -36.08
N VAL A 173 36.75 9.35 -35.38
CA VAL A 173 36.39 8.07 -34.77
C VAL A 173 35.83 7.14 -35.86
N ASP A 174 36.32 5.90 -35.93
CA ASP A 174 35.75 4.88 -36.82
C ASP A 174 34.36 4.47 -36.30
N VAL A 175 33.33 4.76 -37.09
CA VAL A 175 31.93 4.49 -36.78
C VAL A 175 31.36 3.30 -37.58
N SER A 176 32.20 2.57 -38.32
CA SER A 176 31.77 1.46 -39.21
C SER A 176 30.99 0.34 -38.53
N ASN A 177 31.22 0.12 -37.23
CA ASN A 177 30.57 -0.92 -36.43
C ASN A 177 29.35 -0.42 -35.61
N VAL A 178 28.99 0.86 -35.71
CA VAL A 178 27.88 1.44 -34.95
C VAL A 178 26.61 1.48 -35.81
N LYS A 179 25.52 0.87 -35.33
CA LYS A 179 24.20 0.92 -35.98
C LYS A 179 23.25 1.81 -35.19
N VAL A 180 22.74 2.85 -35.84
CA VAL A 180 21.66 3.69 -35.30
C VAL A 180 20.35 2.92 -35.41
N LYS A 181 19.61 2.82 -34.31
CA LYS A 181 18.27 2.22 -34.30
C LYS A 181 17.24 3.27 -34.71
N THR A 182 16.43 2.96 -35.71
CA THR A 182 15.28 3.76 -36.16
C THR A 182 13.98 3.18 -35.56
N GLU A 183 12.97 4.01 -35.32
CA GLU A 183 11.72 3.58 -34.67
C GLU A 183 10.74 2.86 -35.63
N TYR A 184 11.03 2.86 -36.93
CA TYR A 184 10.13 2.41 -38.00
C TYR A 184 10.53 1.08 -38.67
N GLU A 185 11.54 0.38 -38.14
CA GLU A 185 11.93 -1.00 -38.51
C GLU A 185 11.91 -1.91 -37.26
#